data_AF-A0A0C2MG95-F1
#
_entry.id   AF-A0A0C2MG95-F1
#
_cell.length_a   1.000
_cell.length_b   1.000
_cell.length_c   1.000
_cell.angle_alpha   90.00
_cell.angle_beta   90.00
_cell.angle_gamma   90.00
#
_symmetry.space_group_name_H-M   'P 1'
#
loop_
_entity.id
_entity.type
_entity.pdbx_description
1 polymer ?
#
loop_
_entity_poly.entity_id
_entity_poly.type
_entity_poly.pdbx_seq_one_letter_code
_entity_poly.pdbx_strand_id
1 'polypeptide(L)'
;MEELSKIRLILLDLSLRNRCLFQKVFSQDDMIDTISITKGHGFKGVTYRWGTKKLPRKSRKGLRKVACIGAWHPPRVAWSVPRAGQHGYHHRTEVNKKVYRVGKGYYKKDGVLVNSNGSTDYDLTQKSINPVGGFVHYGMVTEDFLMLKGSTPGTRRRMVILRKSILPQVGSKAQEKITLKFIDTSSKLGKGRFQTSEEKRSFMGILKKSRVEKVMA
;
A
#
# COMPACT_ATOMS: atom_id res chain seq x y z
N MET A 1 14.89 11.96 -37.13
CA MET A 1 15.06 12.18 -35.67
C MET A 1 14.54 13.54 -35.20
N GLU A 2 14.63 14.60 -36.02
CA GLU A 2 14.19 15.96 -35.64
C GLU A 2 12.67 16.13 -35.47
N GLU A 3 11.85 15.41 -36.23
CA GLU A 3 10.38 15.43 -36.06
C GLU A 3 9.96 14.89 -34.69
N LEU A 4 10.58 13.81 -34.21
CA LEU A 4 10.30 13.23 -32.91
C LEU A 4 10.76 14.11 -31.74
N SER A 5 11.87 14.84 -31.90
CA SER A 5 12.32 15.79 -30.88
C SER A 5 11.43 17.03 -30.81
N LYS A 6 10.95 17.54 -31.95
CA LYS A 6 9.95 18.63 -32.01
C LYS A 6 8.63 18.23 -31.36
N ILE A 7 8.11 17.03 -31.66
CA ILE A 7 6.88 16.50 -31.04
C ILE A 7 7.04 16.36 -29.53
N ARG A 8 8.21 15.87 -29.05
CA ARG A 8 8.49 15.74 -27.62
C ARG A 8 8.52 17.10 -26.90
N LEU A 9 9.10 18.12 -27.53
CA LEU A 9 9.13 19.49 -27.02
C LEU A 9 7.74 20.11 -26.93
N ILE A 10 6.91 19.92 -27.97
CA ILE A 10 5.52 20.40 -27.99
C ILE A 10 4.67 19.72 -26.91
N LEU A 11 4.81 18.40 -26.74
CA LEU A 11 4.16 17.65 -25.66
C LEU A 11 4.61 18.10 -24.27
N LEU A 12 5.89 18.43 -24.11
CA LEU A 12 6.44 18.99 -22.88
C LEU A 12 5.83 20.35 -22.55
N ASP A 13 5.75 21.26 -23.53
CA ASP A 13 5.17 22.59 -23.34
C ASP A 13 3.65 22.52 -23.02
N LEU A 14 2.90 21.68 -23.73
CA LEU A 14 1.49 21.40 -23.41
C LEU A 14 1.28 20.76 -22.02
N SER A 15 2.24 19.93 -21.58
CA SER A 15 2.23 19.32 -20.25
C SER A 15 2.63 20.29 -19.14
N LEU A 16 3.45 21.29 -19.41
CA LEU A 16 3.88 22.27 -18.40
C LEU A 16 2.73 23.19 -17.98
N ARG A 17 1.75 23.40 -18.86
CA ARG A 17 0.59 24.27 -18.63
C ARG A 17 -0.58 23.57 -17.95
N ASN A 18 -0.59 22.23 -17.93
CA ASN A 18 -1.72 21.43 -17.46
C ASN A 18 -1.31 20.48 -16.34
N ARG A 19 -2.25 20.19 -15.42
CA ARG A 19 -2.03 19.15 -14.41
C ARG A 19 -1.96 17.77 -15.09
N CYS A 20 -0.89 17.02 -14.83
CA CYS A 20 -0.79 15.63 -15.27
C CYS A 20 -1.66 14.75 -14.37
N LEU A 21 -2.72 14.18 -14.94
CA LEU A 21 -3.60 13.27 -14.23
C LEU A 21 -2.95 11.90 -14.07
N PHE A 22 -3.21 11.29 -12.92
CA PHE A 22 -2.69 9.97 -12.56
C PHE A 22 -2.99 8.89 -13.62
N GLN A 23 -4.20 8.93 -14.21
CA GLN A 23 -4.67 8.02 -15.27
C GLN A 23 -3.90 8.11 -16.59
N LYS A 24 -3.22 9.23 -16.87
CA LYS A 24 -2.41 9.37 -18.09
C LYS A 24 -1.08 8.63 -17.98
N VAL A 25 -0.61 8.41 -16.76
CA VAL A 25 0.68 7.77 -16.50
C VAL A 25 0.50 6.26 -16.35
N PHE A 26 -0.48 5.80 -15.59
CA PHE A 26 -0.66 4.38 -15.28
C PHE A 26 -2.03 3.87 -15.75
N SER A 27 -2.02 2.66 -16.30
CA SER A 27 -3.22 1.97 -16.77
C SER A 27 -3.56 0.81 -15.82
N GLN A 28 -4.80 0.33 -15.89
CA GLN A 28 -5.20 -0.89 -15.20
C GLN A 28 -4.41 -2.09 -15.74
N ASP A 29 -4.13 -3.06 -14.88
CA ASP A 29 -3.34 -4.28 -15.16
C ASP A 29 -1.85 -4.06 -15.44
N ASP A 30 -1.37 -2.81 -15.43
CA ASP A 30 0.05 -2.50 -15.56
C ASP A 30 0.88 -3.11 -14.42
N MET A 31 2.10 -3.50 -14.77
CA MET A 31 3.13 -3.85 -13.80
C MET A 31 4.01 -2.63 -13.53
N ILE A 32 4.09 -2.23 -12.27
CA ILE A 32 4.84 -1.07 -11.80
C ILE A 32 5.84 -1.47 -10.73
N ASP A 33 6.82 -0.60 -10.52
CA ASP A 33 7.78 -0.72 -9.42
C ASP A 33 7.44 0.31 -8.34
N THR A 34 7.53 -0.09 -7.08
CA THR A 34 7.36 0.80 -5.93
C THR A 34 8.72 1.09 -5.31
N ILE A 35 9.04 2.37 -5.20
CA ILE A 35 10.25 2.86 -4.57
C ILE A 35 9.85 3.59 -3.31
N SER A 36 10.29 3.09 -2.16
CA SER A 36 9.97 3.72 -0.88
C SER A 36 10.95 3.34 0.22
N ILE A 37 10.82 4.04 1.34
CA ILE A 37 11.59 3.76 2.55
C ILE A 37 10.82 2.76 3.42
N THR A 38 11.47 1.71 3.90
CA THR A 38 10.86 0.68 4.76
C THR A 38 10.51 1.21 6.16
N LYS A 39 9.61 0.51 6.89
CA LYS A 39 9.29 0.88 8.27
C LYS A 39 10.56 0.84 9.14
N GLY A 40 10.77 1.88 9.95
CA GLY A 40 11.89 1.95 10.88
C GLY A 40 11.63 1.10 12.12
N HIS A 41 12.65 0.37 12.57
CA HIS A 41 12.59 -0.41 13.82
C HIS A 41 13.71 -0.03 14.81
N GLY A 42 14.57 0.93 14.46
CA GLY A 42 15.67 1.43 15.30
C GLY A 42 16.81 0.42 15.45
N PHE A 43 17.57 0.54 16.56
CA PHE A 43 18.63 -0.40 16.88
C PHE A 43 18.06 -1.77 17.27
N LYS A 44 18.50 -2.82 16.56
CA LYS A 44 18.08 -4.20 16.81
C LYS A 44 19.27 -5.14 16.95
N GLY A 45 19.12 -6.12 17.83
CA GLY A 45 20.07 -7.21 18.03
C GLY A 45 20.12 -8.16 16.84
N VAL A 46 21.17 -9.00 16.79
CA VAL A 46 21.49 -9.85 15.64
C VAL A 46 20.34 -10.79 15.25
N THR A 47 19.71 -11.43 16.23
CA THR A 47 18.59 -12.37 16.00
C THR A 47 17.41 -11.71 15.27
N TYR A 48 17.04 -10.47 15.63
CA TYR A 48 15.90 -9.80 14.99
C TYR A 48 16.29 -9.19 13.63
N ARG A 49 17.51 -8.64 13.53
CA ARG A 49 17.99 -7.96 12.33
C ARG A 49 18.34 -8.93 11.19
N TRP A 50 18.95 -10.06 11.51
CA TRP A 50 19.50 -11.02 10.53
C TRP A 50 18.83 -12.40 10.59
N GLY A 51 17.91 -12.63 11.53
CA GLY A 51 17.21 -13.92 11.63
C GLY A 51 18.06 -15.09 12.14
N THR A 52 19.16 -14.84 12.85
CA THR A 52 20.04 -15.93 13.33
C THR A 52 19.35 -16.83 14.37
N LYS A 53 19.71 -18.11 14.40
CA LYS A 53 19.22 -19.07 15.42
C LYS A 53 19.57 -18.58 16.83
N LYS A 54 18.62 -18.66 17.76
CA LYS A 54 18.85 -18.36 19.19
C LYS A 54 19.70 -19.47 19.81
N LEU A 55 20.57 -19.10 20.74
CA LEU A 55 21.35 -20.06 21.51
C LEU A 55 20.49 -20.81 22.54
N PRO A 56 20.94 -21.96 23.06
CA PRO A 56 20.23 -22.70 24.09
C PRO A 56 19.95 -21.86 25.35
N ARG A 57 18.88 -22.19 26.06
CA ARG A 57 18.40 -21.46 27.26
C ARG A 57 19.48 -21.30 28.34
N LYS A 58 20.37 -22.30 28.51
CA LYS A 58 21.42 -22.32 29.53
C LYS A 58 22.71 -21.56 29.13
N SER A 59 22.69 -20.81 28.02
CA SER A 59 23.87 -20.06 27.57
C SER A 59 24.20 -18.91 28.52
N ARG A 60 25.42 -18.88 29.05
CA ARG A 60 25.91 -17.76 29.87
C ARG A 60 26.04 -16.48 29.03
N LYS A 61 25.74 -15.33 29.65
CA LYS A 61 25.78 -13.99 29.01
C LYS A 61 24.82 -13.87 27.80
N GLY A 62 23.60 -14.39 27.95
CA GLY A 62 22.50 -14.18 27.02
C GLY A 62 22.46 -15.12 25.80
N LEU A 63 21.26 -15.30 25.25
CA LEU A 63 20.97 -16.26 24.18
C LEU A 63 20.79 -15.64 22.78
N ARG A 64 20.56 -14.32 22.70
CA ARG A 64 20.22 -13.60 21.45
C ARG A 64 21.45 -12.98 20.79
N LYS A 65 22.45 -13.80 20.53
CA LYS A 65 23.75 -13.41 19.97
C LYS A 65 24.24 -14.46 18.97
N VAL A 66 25.25 -14.09 18.20
CA VAL A 66 26.06 -15.03 17.42
C VAL A 66 27.11 -15.62 18.35
N ALA A 67 27.33 -16.94 18.29
CA ALA A 67 28.33 -17.60 19.13
C ALA A 67 29.76 -17.32 18.63
N CYS A 68 30.13 -17.86 17.46
CA CYS A 68 31.43 -17.63 16.84
C CYS A 68 31.33 -16.53 15.78
N ILE A 69 32.16 -15.48 15.90
CA ILE A 69 32.16 -14.31 15.02
C ILE A 69 33.16 -14.47 13.86
N GLY A 70 34.17 -15.35 14.00
CA GLY A 70 35.18 -15.63 12.99
C GLY A 70 36.22 -16.63 13.48
N ALA A 71 37.06 -17.11 12.56
CA ALA A 71 38.23 -17.94 12.89
C ALA A 71 39.37 -17.08 13.49
N TRP A 72 40.44 -17.73 13.94
CA TRP A 72 41.64 -17.04 14.45
C TRP A 72 42.33 -16.22 13.34
N HIS A 73 42.59 -16.85 12.19
CA HIS A 73 43.18 -16.23 11.02
C HIS A 73 42.12 -16.18 9.91
N PRO A 74 41.76 -15.01 9.37
CA PRO A 74 42.34 -13.69 9.58
C PRO A 74 41.97 -13.05 10.94
N PRO A 75 42.87 -12.29 11.61
CA PRO A 75 42.65 -11.69 12.93
C PRO A 75 41.77 -10.43 12.85
N ARG A 76 40.68 -10.49 12.10
CA ARG A 76 39.70 -9.40 11.91
C ARG A 76 38.31 -9.99 11.77
N VAL A 77 37.30 -9.26 12.27
CA VAL A 77 35.89 -9.62 12.04
C VAL A 77 35.50 -9.25 10.61
N ALA A 78 35.02 -10.23 9.84
CA ALA A 78 34.57 -9.99 8.47
C ALA A 78 33.26 -9.17 8.44
N TRP A 79 33.10 -8.35 7.40
CA TRP A 79 31.92 -7.52 7.19
C TRP A 79 30.64 -8.33 6.93
N SER A 80 30.79 -9.56 6.44
CA SER A 80 29.69 -10.52 6.19
C SER A 80 29.07 -11.05 7.49
N VAL A 81 29.75 -10.90 8.63
CA VAL A 81 29.30 -11.45 9.91
C VAL A 81 28.11 -10.64 10.42
N PRO A 82 27.01 -11.29 10.84
CA PRO A 82 25.83 -10.58 11.29
C PRO A 82 26.07 -9.87 12.63
N ARG A 83 25.91 -8.53 12.63
CA ARG A 83 26.10 -7.66 13.80
C ARG A 83 24.84 -6.87 14.12
N ALA A 84 24.67 -6.53 15.40
CA ALA A 84 23.58 -5.66 15.86
C ALA A 84 23.74 -4.26 15.26
N GLY A 85 22.63 -3.55 15.09
CA GLY A 85 22.64 -2.21 14.49
C GLY A 85 21.26 -1.79 13.98
N GLN A 86 21.24 -0.76 13.13
CA GLN A 86 20.01 -0.25 12.54
C GLN A 86 19.26 -1.33 11.74
N HIS A 87 17.97 -1.43 12.00
CA HIS A 87 17.05 -2.27 11.24
C HIS A 87 15.84 -1.46 10.76
N GLY A 88 15.60 -1.51 9.46
CA GLY A 88 14.52 -0.75 8.81
C GLY A 88 14.89 0.71 8.57
N TYR A 89 13.97 1.46 7.97
CA TYR A 89 14.24 2.78 7.40
C TYR A 89 15.31 2.71 6.29
N HIS A 90 15.27 1.65 5.49
CA HIS A 90 16.15 1.50 4.35
C HIS A 90 15.40 1.87 3.06
N HIS A 91 16.08 2.48 2.11
CA HIS A 91 15.55 2.70 0.77
C HIS A 91 15.44 1.36 0.03
N ARG A 92 14.27 1.04 -0.53
CA ARG A 92 14.00 -0.22 -1.25
C ARG A 92 13.16 0.03 -2.49
N THR A 93 13.41 -0.80 -3.50
CA THR A 93 12.63 -0.87 -4.73
C THR A 93 12.04 -2.27 -4.80
N GLU A 94 10.71 -2.37 -4.76
CA GLU A 94 10.01 -3.62 -5.02
C GLU A 94 9.46 -3.58 -6.44
N VAL A 95 9.92 -4.51 -7.28
CA VAL A 95 9.53 -4.60 -8.69
C VAL A 95 8.25 -5.42 -8.87
N ASN A 96 7.63 -5.28 -10.04
CA ASN A 96 6.53 -6.14 -10.49
C ASN A 96 5.29 -6.14 -9.58
N LYS A 97 4.90 -4.96 -9.09
CA LYS A 97 3.62 -4.74 -8.42
C LYS A 97 2.54 -4.51 -9.46
N LYS A 98 1.51 -5.37 -9.45
CA LYS A 98 0.40 -5.26 -10.39
C LYS A 98 -0.62 -4.24 -9.94
N VAL A 99 -1.08 -3.40 -10.86
CA VAL A 99 -2.19 -2.46 -10.66
C VAL A 99 -3.50 -3.22 -10.88
N TYR A 100 -4.31 -3.34 -9.83
CA TYR A 100 -5.64 -3.95 -9.93
C TYR A 100 -6.72 -2.97 -10.35
N ARG A 101 -6.61 -1.71 -9.88
CA ARG A 101 -7.58 -0.67 -10.19
C ARG A 101 -6.92 0.70 -10.11
N VAL A 102 -7.23 1.53 -11.10
CA VAL A 102 -7.01 2.97 -11.06
C VAL A 102 -8.35 3.62 -10.67
N GLY A 103 -8.46 4.02 -9.41
CA GLY A 103 -9.68 4.60 -8.87
C GLY A 103 -9.71 6.11 -9.07
N LYS A 104 -10.87 6.64 -9.50
CA LYS A 104 -11.15 8.08 -9.46
C LYS A 104 -11.44 8.52 -8.03
N GLY A 105 -11.06 9.74 -7.69
CA GLY A 105 -11.50 10.41 -6.46
C GLY A 105 -13.00 10.70 -6.46
N TYR A 106 -13.49 11.33 -5.39
CA TYR A 106 -14.87 11.80 -5.31
C TYR A 106 -15.06 12.95 -6.30
N TYR A 107 -16.05 12.80 -7.17
CA TYR A 107 -16.40 13.82 -8.15
C TYR A 107 -17.89 14.13 -8.10
N LYS A 108 -18.26 15.34 -8.50
CA LYS A 108 -19.66 15.73 -8.64
C LYS A 108 -20.11 15.41 -10.06
N LYS A 109 -21.20 14.67 -10.19
CA LYS A 109 -21.92 14.47 -11.45
C LYS A 109 -23.34 14.98 -11.24
N ASP A 110 -23.75 15.95 -12.04
CA ASP A 110 -25.11 16.53 -11.98
C ASP A 110 -25.48 17.07 -10.58
N GLY A 111 -24.51 17.68 -9.88
CA GLY A 111 -24.67 18.21 -8.52
C GLY A 111 -24.62 17.16 -7.40
N VAL A 112 -24.70 15.87 -7.73
CA VAL A 112 -24.62 14.76 -6.78
C VAL A 112 -23.17 14.30 -6.61
N LEU A 113 -22.74 14.11 -5.36
CA LEU A 113 -21.41 13.58 -5.05
C LEU A 113 -21.39 12.07 -5.33
N VAL A 114 -20.65 11.66 -6.36
CA VAL A 114 -20.41 10.24 -6.64
C VAL A 114 -19.19 9.80 -5.85
N ASN A 115 -19.42 8.95 -4.85
CA ASN A 115 -18.39 8.42 -3.94
C ASN A 115 -18.26 6.88 -4.02
N SER A 116 -18.89 6.24 -5.00
CA SER A 116 -18.96 4.78 -5.17
C SER A 116 -17.71 4.17 -5.80
N ASN A 117 -16.53 4.55 -5.30
CA ASN A 117 -15.24 4.09 -5.86
C ASN A 117 -14.93 2.62 -5.54
N GLY A 118 -15.62 2.05 -4.57
CA GLY A 118 -15.48 0.67 -4.10
C GLY A 118 -16.48 -0.31 -4.71
N SER A 119 -17.41 0.14 -5.56
CA SER A 119 -18.31 -0.74 -6.30
C SER A 119 -17.56 -1.52 -7.38
N THR A 120 -18.10 -2.66 -7.79
CA THR A 120 -17.54 -3.47 -8.89
C THR A 120 -18.67 -3.91 -9.81
N ASP A 121 -18.35 -4.42 -11.00
CA ASP A 121 -19.38 -4.84 -11.97
C ASP A 121 -20.27 -5.97 -11.41
N TYR A 122 -19.74 -6.77 -10.48
CA TYR A 122 -20.46 -7.85 -9.80
C TYR A 122 -21.11 -7.42 -8.47
N ASP A 123 -20.67 -6.30 -7.89
CA ASP A 123 -21.13 -5.79 -6.60
C ASP A 123 -21.64 -4.35 -6.77
N LEU A 124 -22.95 -4.24 -6.96
CA LEU A 124 -23.68 -3.01 -7.23
C LEU A 124 -23.85 -2.12 -5.98
N THR A 125 -23.35 -2.55 -4.82
CA THR A 125 -23.45 -1.75 -3.59
C THR A 125 -22.72 -0.42 -3.75
N GLN A 126 -23.43 0.68 -3.47
CA GLN A 126 -22.86 2.02 -3.56
C GLN A 126 -21.98 2.27 -2.34
N LYS A 127 -20.70 1.87 -2.43
CA LYS A 127 -19.72 2.02 -1.36
C LYS A 127 -18.43 2.67 -1.87
N SER A 128 -17.83 3.49 -1.01
CA SER A 128 -16.51 4.06 -1.26
C SER A 128 -15.40 3.04 -1.01
N ILE A 129 -14.18 3.31 -1.47
CA ILE A 129 -13.01 2.49 -1.14
C ILE A 129 -12.66 2.53 0.37
N ASN A 130 -13.16 3.54 1.08
CA ASN A 130 -12.87 3.72 2.49
C ASN A 130 -13.63 2.70 3.33
N PRO A 131 -12.95 1.99 4.24
CA PRO A 131 -13.63 1.08 5.14
C PRO A 131 -14.53 1.85 6.12
N VAL A 132 -15.50 1.19 6.75
CA VAL A 132 -16.33 1.79 7.79
C VAL A 132 -15.43 2.33 8.91
N GLY A 133 -15.47 3.65 9.14
CA GLY A 133 -14.59 4.35 10.10
C GLY A 133 -13.26 4.85 9.54
N GLY A 134 -13.00 4.66 8.23
CA GLY A 134 -11.80 5.14 7.54
C GLY A 134 -10.55 4.26 7.73
N PHE A 135 -9.49 4.57 6.98
CA PHE A 135 -8.23 3.83 7.09
C PHE A 135 -7.52 4.18 8.40
N VAL A 136 -7.25 3.16 9.20
CA VAL A 136 -6.61 3.28 10.52
C VAL A 136 -5.28 4.02 10.44
N HIS A 137 -5.11 5.11 11.21
CA HIS A 137 -3.93 5.98 11.19
C HIS A 137 -3.62 6.64 9.83
N TYR A 138 -4.56 6.65 8.89
CA TYR A 138 -4.44 7.41 7.65
C TYR A 138 -5.52 8.49 7.60
N GLY A 139 -6.78 8.08 7.45
CA GLY A 139 -7.94 8.96 7.25
C GLY A 139 -8.84 8.42 6.14
N MET A 140 -9.58 9.32 5.49
CA MET A 140 -10.39 9.02 4.31
C MET A 140 -9.60 9.32 3.03
N VAL A 141 -9.73 8.45 2.03
CA VAL A 141 -9.20 8.65 0.67
C VAL A 141 -10.31 9.27 -0.16
N THR A 142 -10.17 10.54 -0.50
CA THR A 142 -11.10 11.30 -1.34
C THR A 142 -10.58 11.51 -2.76
N GLU A 143 -9.27 11.45 -2.94
CA GLU A 143 -8.59 11.68 -4.22
C GLU A 143 -8.45 10.41 -5.04
N ASP A 144 -7.90 10.56 -6.26
CA ASP A 144 -7.49 9.45 -7.11
C ASP A 144 -6.54 8.50 -6.36
N PHE A 145 -6.71 7.20 -6.58
CA PHE A 145 -5.93 6.19 -5.88
C PHE A 145 -5.57 5.00 -6.78
N LEU A 146 -4.56 4.26 -6.32
CA LEU A 146 -4.17 2.99 -6.89
C LEU A 146 -4.42 1.85 -5.93
N MET A 147 -5.00 0.78 -6.46
CA MET A 147 -5.02 -0.51 -5.80
C MET A 147 -3.89 -1.37 -6.36
N LEU A 148 -2.88 -1.64 -5.53
CA LEU A 148 -1.74 -2.50 -5.89
C LEU A 148 -1.89 -3.89 -5.28
N LYS A 149 -1.42 -4.89 -6.02
CA LYS A 149 -1.33 -6.27 -5.52
C LYS A 149 -0.28 -6.38 -4.40
N GLY A 150 -0.72 -6.83 -3.23
CA GLY A 150 0.14 -7.15 -2.09
C GLY A 150 0.57 -5.93 -1.28
N SER A 151 1.62 -6.08 -0.49
CA SER A 151 2.16 -4.99 0.34
C SER A 151 3.08 -4.07 -0.45
N THR A 152 3.21 -2.83 0.03
CA THR A 152 4.27 -1.89 -0.37
C THR A 152 5.16 -1.57 0.82
N PRO A 153 6.44 -1.23 0.60
CA PRO A 153 7.32 -0.89 1.71
C PRO A 153 6.88 0.44 2.33
N GLY A 154 6.85 0.49 3.66
CA GLY A 154 6.63 1.73 4.38
C GLY A 154 5.62 1.66 5.51
N THR A 155 5.45 2.79 6.18
CA THR A 155 4.33 3.01 7.11
C THR A 155 3.16 3.66 6.37
N ARG A 156 1.98 3.64 6.97
CA ARG A 156 0.85 4.46 6.51
C ARG A 156 1.28 5.94 6.49
N ARG A 157 0.71 6.73 5.57
CA ARG A 157 1.08 8.14 5.28
C ARG A 157 2.48 8.36 4.70
N ARG A 158 3.21 7.30 4.36
CA ARG A 158 4.51 7.43 3.70
C ARG A 158 4.32 7.67 2.22
N MET A 159 5.08 8.62 1.68
CA MET A 159 5.22 8.82 0.25
C MET A 159 5.83 7.56 -0.40
N VAL A 160 5.22 7.10 -1.48
CA VAL A 160 5.70 6.00 -2.32
C VAL A 160 5.87 6.54 -3.72
N ILE A 161 7.07 6.38 -4.28
CA ILE A 161 7.35 6.75 -5.66
C ILE A 161 6.99 5.55 -6.53
N LEU A 162 6.21 5.79 -7.57
CA LEU A 162 5.81 4.78 -8.53
C LEU A 162 6.54 4.98 -9.83
N ARG A 163 7.09 3.90 -10.36
CA ARG A 163 7.82 3.90 -11.63
C ARG A 163 7.21 2.84 -12.54
N LYS A 164 7.15 3.10 -13.84
CA LYS A 164 6.89 2.05 -14.82
C LYS A 164 7.98 0.97 -14.71
N SER A 165 7.61 -0.29 -14.96
CA SER A 165 8.59 -1.36 -14.91
C SER A 165 9.67 -1.14 -15.97
N ILE A 166 10.92 -1.42 -15.59
CA ILE A 166 12.06 -1.42 -16.53
C ILE A 166 12.06 -2.73 -17.33
N LEU A 167 11.52 -3.81 -16.75
CA LEU A 167 11.58 -5.14 -17.34
C LEU A 167 10.43 -5.34 -18.33
N PRO A 168 10.68 -6.04 -19.46
CA PRO A 168 9.63 -6.42 -20.38
C PRO A 168 8.66 -7.41 -19.72
N GLN A 169 7.37 -7.12 -19.80
CA GLN A 169 6.32 -7.88 -19.13
C GLN A 169 5.71 -8.91 -20.09
N VAL A 170 6.41 -10.03 -20.25
CA VAL A 170 6.04 -11.12 -21.19
C VAL A 170 5.32 -12.29 -20.53
N GLY A 171 5.44 -12.43 -19.21
CA GLY A 171 4.85 -13.57 -18.51
C GLY A 171 3.32 -13.51 -18.47
N SER A 172 2.66 -14.65 -18.61
CA SER A 172 1.19 -14.74 -18.56
C SER A 172 0.60 -14.09 -17.30
N LYS A 173 1.23 -14.28 -16.13
CA LYS A 173 0.83 -13.64 -14.87
C LYS A 173 0.90 -12.11 -14.90
N ALA A 174 1.83 -11.55 -15.67
CA ALA A 174 1.95 -10.12 -15.84
C ALA A 174 0.82 -9.58 -16.72
N GLN A 175 0.50 -10.29 -17.82
CA GLN A 175 -0.50 -9.87 -18.82
C GLN A 175 -1.96 -10.24 -18.47
N GLU A 176 -2.18 -10.99 -17.41
CA GLU A 176 -3.52 -11.36 -16.93
C GLU A 176 -4.42 -10.12 -16.72
N LYS A 177 -5.59 -10.08 -17.34
CA LYS A 177 -6.55 -8.99 -17.10
C LYS A 177 -7.29 -9.21 -15.79
N ILE A 178 -7.28 -8.24 -14.88
CA ILE A 178 -7.88 -8.39 -13.55
C ILE A 178 -9.29 -7.80 -13.54
N THR A 179 -10.27 -8.67 -13.33
CA THR A 179 -11.66 -8.29 -13.03
C THR A 179 -11.93 -8.49 -11.53
N LEU A 180 -12.18 -7.38 -10.83
CA LEU A 180 -12.50 -7.42 -9.40
C LEU A 180 -13.99 -7.74 -9.21
N LYS A 181 -14.30 -8.78 -8.44
CA LYS A 181 -15.69 -9.16 -8.11
C LYS A 181 -16.23 -8.51 -6.85
N PHE A 182 -15.36 -8.22 -5.89
CA PHE A 182 -15.75 -7.70 -4.58
C PHE A 182 -14.56 -6.98 -3.93
N ILE A 183 -14.85 -5.88 -3.25
CA ILE A 183 -13.88 -5.14 -2.44
C ILE A 183 -14.43 -5.07 -1.01
N ASP A 184 -13.63 -5.53 -0.06
CA ASP A 184 -13.98 -5.51 1.36
C ASP A 184 -13.74 -4.11 1.97
N THR A 185 -14.83 -3.44 2.34
CA THR A 185 -14.88 -2.14 3.00
C THR A 185 -15.29 -2.26 4.47
N SER A 186 -15.18 -3.46 5.04
CA SER A 186 -15.38 -3.66 6.47
C SER A 186 -14.37 -2.87 7.31
N SER A 187 -14.79 -2.47 8.52
CA SER A 187 -13.93 -1.75 9.47
C SER A 187 -12.61 -2.50 9.70
N LYS A 188 -11.51 -1.74 9.64
CA LYS A 188 -10.15 -2.23 9.96
C LYS A 188 -9.74 -1.94 11.41
N LEU A 189 -10.62 -1.31 12.19
CA LEU A 189 -10.51 -1.22 13.64
C LEU A 189 -11.19 -2.44 14.27
N GLY A 190 -10.38 -3.37 14.78
CA GLY A 190 -10.87 -4.64 15.34
C GLY A 190 -11.34 -5.61 14.24
N LYS A 191 -12.44 -6.32 14.51
CA LYS A 191 -13.04 -7.29 13.57
C LYS A 191 -14.24 -6.65 12.87
N GLY A 192 -14.08 -6.22 11.62
CA GLY A 192 -15.15 -5.69 10.79
C GLY A 192 -16.17 -6.77 10.38
N ARG A 193 -17.46 -6.47 10.51
CA ARG A 193 -18.57 -7.40 10.13
C ARG A 193 -19.44 -6.88 9.00
N PHE A 194 -19.61 -5.57 8.89
CA PHE A 194 -20.48 -4.91 7.92
C PHE A 194 -19.65 -4.13 6.91
N GLN A 195 -20.10 -4.09 5.66
CA GLN A 195 -19.42 -3.40 4.56
C GLN A 195 -19.78 -1.92 4.50
N THR A 196 -21.03 -1.58 4.82
CA THR A 196 -21.52 -0.19 4.87
C THR A 196 -22.13 0.14 6.22
N SER A 197 -22.22 1.43 6.55
CA SER A 197 -22.94 1.88 7.73
C SER A 197 -24.45 1.64 7.63
N GLU A 198 -24.99 1.64 6.41
CA GLU A 198 -26.41 1.38 6.14
C GLU A 198 -26.75 -0.07 6.42
N GLU A 199 -25.96 -1.02 5.92
CA GLU A 199 -26.09 -2.45 6.22
C GLU A 199 -26.08 -2.71 7.74
N LYS A 200 -25.15 -2.06 8.46
CA LYS A 200 -25.08 -2.13 9.93
C LYS A 200 -26.35 -1.60 10.60
N ARG A 201 -26.89 -0.47 10.15
CA ARG A 201 -28.11 0.13 10.72
C ARG A 201 -29.33 -0.76 10.47
N SER A 202 -29.47 -1.29 9.25
CA SER A 202 -30.55 -2.21 8.89
C SER A 202 -30.49 -3.49 9.71
N PHE A 203 -29.30 -4.07 9.91
CA PHE A 203 -29.13 -5.28 10.71
C PHE A 203 -29.39 -5.06 12.20
N MET A 204 -28.89 -3.97 12.78
CA MET A 204 -29.02 -3.71 14.22
C MET A 204 -30.38 -3.14 14.62
N GLY A 205 -31.14 -2.59 13.67
CA GLY A 205 -32.42 -1.94 13.92
C GLY A 205 -32.29 -0.62 14.69
N ILE A 206 -33.39 -0.23 15.35
CA ILE A 206 -33.46 1.04 16.09
C ILE A 206 -32.73 0.90 17.43
N LEU A 207 -31.67 1.69 17.60
CA LEU A 207 -30.92 1.75 18.85
C LEU A 207 -31.46 2.85 19.77
N LYS A 208 -31.14 2.76 21.08
CA LYS A 208 -31.53 3.76 22.08
C LYS A 208 -31.11 5.17 21.67
N LYS A 209 -29.86 5.35 21.20
CA LYS A 209 -29.32 6.65 20.78
C LYS A 209 -30.15 7.27 19.64
N SER A 210 -30.42 6.52 18.58
CA SER A 210 -31.22 6.99 17.44
C SER A 210 -32.67 7.32 17.82
N ARG A 211 -33.24 6.61 18.81
CA ARG A 211 -34.59 6.91 19.30
C ARG A 211 -34.63 8.24 20.05
N VAL A 212 -33.64 8.51 20.89
CA VAL A 212 -33.52 9.79 21.61
C VAL A 212 -33.32 10.95 20.62
N GLU A 213 -32.44 10.80 19.62
CA GLU A 213 -32.22 11.82 18.59
C GLU A 213 -33.50 12.16 17.82
N LYS A 214 -34.36 11.17 17.54
CA LYS A 214 -35.67 11.42 16.89
C LYS A 214 -36.70 12.09 17.78
N VAL A 215 -36.62 11.96 19.09
CA VAL A 215 -37.55 12.59 20.05
C VAL A 215 -37.15 14.05 20.33
N MET A 216 -35.85 14.34 20.22
CA MET A 216 -35.27 15.67 20.46
C MET A 216 -35.21 16.56 19.21
N ALA A 217 -35.38 15.97 18.02
CA ALA A 217 -35.44 16.66 16.74
C ALA A 217 -36.90 16.98 16.39
#